data_AF-A0A0H1B7W1-F1
#
_entry.id   AF-A0A0H1B7W1-F1
#
_cell.length_a   1.000
_cell.length_b   1.000
_cell.length_c   1.000
_cell.angle_alpha   90.00
_cell.angle_beta   90.00
_cell.angle_gamma   90.00
#
_symmetry.space_group_name_H-M   'P 1'
#
loop_
_entity.id
_entity.type
_entity.pdbx_description
1 polymer ?
#
loop_
_entity_poly.entity_id
_entity_poly.type
_entity_poly.pdbx_seq_one_letter_code
_entity_poly.pdbx_strand_id
1 'polypeptide(L)'
;MKRFEAYGWHTIHVEDGNHDLAGIEAAIQKAKQVKDKPTVIKVTTTIGFGSKLQGTGGVHGNPLKADDSQSVKKLFGFDPEQSFVVPQQVYDLYKKKATEGAAKEQEWNALLQQYASKYPTEHADFVRRLSGKLPEGWEKHLPRYSPSDAAVASRKLSETVLEKIHGVIPELLSGSADLTGSNNTRWKNAVDFQPPSTGLGDWTGRYLRYGVREHGMAGIMNGIAAYGTLIPAGGTFLNFVSYAAGSVRLSALSQVRTLYIATHDSIGLGEDGPTHQPIETLAHFRALPNIMVWRPADGNETSAAYYSALTSRHTPSILALTRQNLPQLEASTIEKAIRGGYVALETENANITLVSSGSEVSLCIDAAKYLKEKHNIVARVVSIPCFEVFDVQDKEYRLSVIPDGIPSMSVEVMSTLGWERYSHEQFGLNRFGASGPYKEVYKKFEFTPEGISKRAVATIDFYKGFPVRSPINRAFQQII
;
A
#
# COMPACT_ATOMS: atom_id res chain seq x y z
N MET A 1 -27.35 -19.17 3.78
CA MET A 1 -26.89 -19.89 2.57
C MET A 1 -27.33 -19.22 1.29
N LYS A 2 -28.62 -18.85 1.13
CA LYS A 2 -29.14 -18.13 -0.06
C LYS A 2 -28.27 -16.98 -0.61
N ARG A 3 -27.68 -16.15 0.26
CA ARG A 3 -26.75 -15.09 -0.16
C ARG A 3 -25.50 -15.62 -0.90
N PHE A 4 -24.92 -16.72 -0.43
CA PHE A 4 -23.75 -17.35 -1.06
C PHE A 4 -24.12 -18.08 -2.35
N GLU A 5 -25.29 -18.72 -2.39
CA GLU A 5 -25.84 -19.30 -3.63
C GLU A 5 -26.01 -18.24 -4.71
N ALA A 6 -26.51 -17.04 -4.35
CA ALA A 6 -26.64 -15.92 -5.28
C ALA A 6 -25.29 -15.42 -5.83
N TYR A 7 -24.18 -15.65 -5.11
CA TYR A 7 -22.82 -15.38 -5.60
C TYR A 7 -22.24 -16.53 -6.44
N GLY A 8 -22.98 -17.63 -6.62
CA GLY A 8 -22.54 -18.82 -7.35
C GLY A 8 -21.73 -19.82 -6.52
N TRP A 9 -21.71 -19.71 -5.19
CA TRP A 9 -20.98 -20.64 -4.32
C TRP A 9 -21.72 -21.98 -4.17
N HIS A 10 -20.96 -23.06 -3.98
CA HIS A 10 -21.51 -24.31 -3.45
C HIS A 10 -21.78 -24.18 -1.95
N THR A 11 -22.91 -24.70 -1.48
CA THR A 11 -23.34 -24.59 -0.08
C THR A 11 -23.55 -25.98 0.52
N ILE A 12 -22.98 -26.19 1.70
CA ILE A 12 -23.13 -27.42 2.49
C ILE A 12 -23.47 -26.99 3.93
N HIS A 13 -24.28 -27.78 4.63
CA HIS A 13 -24.66 -27.52 6.02
C HIS A 13 -24.39 -28.77 6.85
N VAL A 14 -23.63 -28.60 7.93
CA VAL A 14 -23.49 -29.57 9.03
C VAL A 14 -24.35 -29.06 10.19
N GLU A 15 -25.44 -29.77 10.48
CA GLU A 15 -26.44 -29.34 11.46
C GLU A 15 -25.95 -29.47 12.90
N ASP A 16 -25.17 -30.50 13.22
CA ASP A 16 -24.60 -30.69 14.55
C ASP A 16 -23.07 -30.62 14.51
N GLY A 17 -22.55 -29.40 14.48
CA GLY A 17 -21.11 -29.17 14.56
C GLY A 17 -20.48 -29.43 15.93
N ASN A 18 -21.29 -29.71 16.97
CA ASN A 18 -20.76 -30.03 18.30
C ASN A 18 -20.34 -31.51 18.38
N HIS A 19 -20.99 -32.40 17.63
CA HIS A 19 -20.74 -33.85 17.71
C HIS A 19 -20.44 -34.52 16.36
N ASP A 20 -20.92 -34.00 15.24
CA ASP A 20 -20.83 -34.67 13.93
C ASP A 20 -19.50 -34.41 13.20
N LEU A 21 -18.41 -34.97 13.74
CA LEU A 21 -17.09 -34.89 13.10
C LEU A 21 -17.06 -35.58 11.73
N ALA A 22 -17.83 -36.66 11.56
CA ALA A 22 -17.92 -37.39 10.29
C ALA A 22 -18.61 -36.57 9.21
N GLY A 23 -19.68 -35.84 9.55
CA GLY A 23 -20.37 -34.91 8.66
C GLY A 23 -19.49 -33.73 8.25
N ILE A 24 -18.65 -33.21 9.16
CA ILE A 24 -17.65 -32.18 8.82
C ILE A 24 -16.66 -32.70 7.78
N GLU A 25 -16.08 -33.89 7.99
CA GLU A 25 -15.15 -34.50 7.03
C GLU A 25 -15.84 -34.79 5.68
N ALA A 26 -17.05 -35.35 5.69
CA ALA A 26 -17.83 -35.61 4.49
C ALA A 26 -18.14 -34.31 3.71
N ALA A 27 -18.43 -33.21 4.41
CA ALA A 27 -18.64 -31.91 3.81
C ALA A 27 -17.36 -31.39 3.12
N ILE A 28 -16.19 -31.55 3.73
CA ILE A 28 -14.89 -31.17 3.13
C ILE A 28 -14.61 -32.00 1.87
N GLN A 29 -14.84 -33.31 1.92
CA GLN A 29 -14.63 -34.19 0.75
C GLN A 29 -15.57 -33.84 -0.40
N LYS A 30 -16.85 -33.56 -0.10
CA LYS A 30 -17.82 -33.07 -1.09
C LYS A 30 -17.40 -31.73 -1.68
N ALA A 31 -16.93 -30.79 -0.85
CA ALA A 31 -16.42 -29.50 -1.32
C ALA A 31 -15.26 -29.66 -2.32
N LYS A 32 -14.33 -30.59 -2.06
CA LYS A 32 -13.20 -30.87 -2.97
C LYS A 32 -13.63 -31.43 -4.33
N GLN A 33 -14.81 -32.04 -4.44
CA GLN A 33 -15.32 -32.57 -5.72
C GLN A 33 -15.86 -31.45 -6.62
N VAL A 34 -16.28 -30.32 -6.05
CA VAL A 34 -16.74 -29.15 -6.80
C VAL A 34 -15.53 -28.32 -7.23
N LYS A 35 -15.24 -28.32 -8.54
CA LYS A 35 -14.00 -27.73 -9.10
C LYS A 35 -14.20 -26.34 -9.72
N ASP A 36 -15.44 -25.96 -9.96
CA ASP A 36 -15.84 -24.75 -10.67
C ASP A 36 -16.40 -23.65 -9.75
N LYS A 37 -16.53 -23.93 -8.44
CA LYS A 37 -17.13 -23.01 -7.46
C LYS A 37 -16.36 -23.01 -6.14
N PRO A 38 -16.24 -21.86 -5.46
CA PRO A 38 -15.90 -21.84 -4.04
C PRO A 38 -17.03 -22.46 -3.21
N THR A 39 -16.71 -23.00 -2.03
CA THR A 39 -17.67 -23.67 -1.13
C THR A 39 -17.77 -22.96 0.22
N VAL A 40 -18.99 -22.75 0.71
CA VAL A 40 -19.26 -22.42 2.13
C VAL A 40 -19.85 -23.64 2.82
N ILE A 41 -19.22 -24.06 3.92
CA ILE A 41 -19.75 -25.06 4.84
C ILE A 41 -20.32 -24.32 6.06
N LYS A 42 -21.64 -24.29 6.20
CA LYS A 42 -22.30 -23.79 7.41
C LYS A 42 -22.23 -24.88 8.47
N VAL A 43 -21.41 -24.67 9.50
CA VAL A 43 -21.35 -25.56 10.66
C VAL A 43 -22.12 -24.90 11.79
N THR A 44 -23.19 -25.54 12.26
CA THR A 44 -24.00 -25.01 13.36
C THR A 44 -23.44 -25.54 14.68
N THR A 45 -23.02 -24.64 15.57
CA THR A 45 -22.37 -24.97 16.84
C THR A 45 -22.99 -24.21 17.99
N THR A 46 -22.67 -24.62 19.21
CA THR A 46 -22.95 -23.87 20.44
C THR A 46 -21.68 -23.12 20.86
N ILE A 47 -21.71 -21.78 20.87
CA ILE A 47 -20.57 -21.00 21.38
C ILE A 47 -20.30 -21.35 22.85
N GLY A 48 -19.05 -21.64 23.20
CA GLY A 48 -18.67 -22.07 24.55
C GLY A 48 -19.23 -23.45 24.95
N PHE A 49 -19.46 -24.35 24.00
CA PHE A 49 -19.97 -25.71 24.23
C PHE A 49 -19.35 -26.40 25.46
N GLY A 50 -20.21 -26.87 26.37
CA GLY A 50 -19.84 -27.50 27.64
C GLY A 50 -19.84 -26.56 28.86
N SER A 51 -19.70 -25.24 28.66
CA SER A 51 -19.77 -24.24 29.75
C SER A 51 -21.20 -24.09 30.27
N LYS A 52 -21.34 -23.70 31.55
CA LYS A 52 -22.61 -23.23 32.14
C LYS A 52 -23.21 -22.04 31.39
N LEU A 53 -22.37 -21.26 30.69
CA LEU A 53 -22.74 -20.10 29.88
C LEU A 53 -22.79 -20.40 28.38
N GLN A 54 -22.76 -21.66 27.97
CA GLN A 54 -22.82 -22.04 26.55
C GLN A 54 -24.05 -21.42 25.87
N GLY A 55 -23.87 -20.98 24.62
CA GLY A 55 -24.94 -20.31 23.85
C GLY A 55 -25.22 -18.86 24.23
N THR A 56 -24.47 -18.27 25.17
CA THR A 56 -24.66 -16.87 25.60
C THR A 56 -23.55 -15.95 25.08
N GLY A 57 -23.80 -14.64 25.02
CA GLY A 57 -22.77 -13.66 24.68
C GLY A 57 -21.65 -13.54 25.74
N GLY A 58 -21.93 -13.94 26.98
CA GLY A 58 -20.97 -13.82 28.10
C GLY A 58 -19.70 -14.64 27.91
N VAL A 59 -19.78 -15.74 27.15
CA VAL A 59 -18.66 -16.67 26.89
C VAL A 59 -17.75 -16.22 25.74
N HIS A 60 -18.11 -15.17 24.98
CA HIS A 60 -17.40 -14.81 23.76
C HIS A 60 -15.99 -14.24 24.01
N GLY A 61 -15.86 -13.30 24.95
CA GLY A 61 -14.63 -12.52 25.14
C GLY A 61 -14.10 -12.49 26.57
N ASN A 62 -14.70 -13.29 27.47
CA ASN A 62 -14.30 -13.33 28.88
C ASN A 62 -13.77 -14.72 29.25
N PRO A 63 -12.72 -14.79 30.10
CA PRO A 63 -12.34 -16.05 30.72
C PRO A 63 -13.51 -16.68 31.49
N LEU A 64 -13.65 -18.01 31.39
CA LEU A 64 -14.59 -18.76 32.22
C LEU A 64 -14.25 -18.59 33.70
N LYS A 65 -15.28 -18.66 34.56
CA LYS A 65 -15.07 -18.71 36.02
C LYS A 65 -14.48 -20.06 36.43
N ALA A 66 -13.81 -20.09 37.58
CA ALA A 66 -13.09 -21.27 38.04
C ALA A 66 -13.99 -22.50 38.19
N ASP A 67 -15.18 -22.33 38.79
CA ASP A 67 -16.16 -23.39 38.99
C ASP A 67 -16.74 -23.91 37.65
N ASP A 68 -16.91 -23.03 36.67
CA ASP A 68 -17.34 -23.39 35.33
C ASP A 68 -16.25 -24.16 34.57
N SER A 69 -15.01 -23.67 34.61
CA SER A 69 -13.86 -24.39 34.03
C SER A 69 -13.67 -25.78 34.63
N GLN A 70 -13.80 -25.93 35.95
CA GLN A 70 -13.79 -27.24 36.62
C GLN A 70 -14.95 -28.13 36.17
N SER A 71 -16.13 -27.56 35.98
CA SER A 71 -17.31 -28.30 35.50
C SER A 71 -17.12 -28.81 34.07
N VAL A 72 -16.55 -28.00 33.18
CA VAL A 72 -16.20 -28.38 31.80
C VAL A 72 -15.17 -29.52 31.78
N LYS A 73 -14.12 -29.43 32.61
CA LYS A 73 -13.11 -30.51 32.72
C LYS A 73 -13.77 -31.83 33.12
N LYS A 74 -14.60 -31.81 34.18
CA LYS A 74 -15.35 -32.99 34.62
C LYS A 74 -16.26 -33.55 33.52
N LEU A 75 -16.98 -32.69 32.81
CA LEU A 75 -17.87 -33.08 31.72
C LEU A 75 -17.14 -33.86 30.61
N PHE A 76 -15.90 -33.47 30.30
CA PHE A 76 -15.09 -34.11 29.26
C PHE A 76 -14.11 -35.17 29.79
N GLY A 77 -14.25 -35.60 31.06
CA GLY A 77 -13.44 -36.67 31.64
C GLY A 77 -12.02 -36.26 32.05
N PHE A 78 -11.77 -34.97 32.27
CA PHE A 78 -10.51 -34.43 32.76
C PHE A 78 -10.56 -34.15 34.27
N ASP A 79 -9.39 -34.17 34.92
CA ASP A 79 -9.23 -33.75 36.32
C ASP A 79 -9.53 -32.25 36.47
N PRO A 80 -10.52 -31.85 37.30
CA PRO A 80 -10.88 -30.45 37.51
C PRO A 80 -9.72 -29.59 38.04
N GLU A 81 -8.77 -30.19 38.78
CA GLU A 81 -7.69 -29.47 39.47
C GLU A 81 -6.47 -29.23 38.56
N GLN A 82 -6.35 -29.92 37.43
CA GLN A 82 -5.22 -29.77 36.52
C GLN A 82 -5.49 -28.78 35.39
N SER A 83 -4.44 -28.11 34.91
CA SER A 83 -4.51 -27.18 33.78
C SER A 83 -3.42 -27.50 32.76
N PHE A 84 -3.68 -27.18 31.49
CA PHE A 84 -2.77 -27.49 30.37
C PHE A 84 -2.41 -28.98 30.22
N VAL A 85 -3.33 -29.87 30.60
CA VAL A 85 -3.16 -31.32 30.42
C VAL A 85 -3.31 -31.69 28.95
N VAL A 86 -2.27 -32.31 28.40
CA VAL A 86 -2.30 -32.89 27.04
C VAL A 86 -2.04 -34.40 27.17
N PRO A 87 -3.08 -35.25 27.09
CA PRO A 87 -2.92 -36.69 27.18
C PRO A 87 -1.97 -37.24 26.09
N GLN A 88 -1.14 -38.23 26.45
CA GLN A 88 -0.14 -38.79 25.52
C GLN A 88 -0.75 -39.28 24.19
N GLN A 89 -1.95 -39.86 24.24
CA GLN A 89 -2.68 -40.30 23.04
C GLN A 89 -2.94 -39.17 22.03
N VAL A 90 -3.09 -37.91 22.50
CA VAL A 90 -3.26 -36.73 21.62
C VAL A 90 -1.94 -36.41 20.94
N TYR A 91 -0.82 -36.46 21.67
CA TYR A 91 0.52 -36.31 21.09
C TYR A 91 0.80 -37.40 20.07
N ASP A 92 0.51 -38.66 20.38
CA ASP A 92 0.79 -39.78 19.48
C ASP A 92 -0.03 -39.66 18.18
N LEU A 93 -1.31 -39.26 18.30
CA LEU A 93 -2.19 -39.01 17.15
C LEU A 93 -1.65 -37.90 16.24
N TYR A 94 -1.32 -36.73 16.81
CA TYR A 94 -0.82 -35.60 16.02
C TYR A 94 0.61 -35.80 15.53
N LYS A 95 1.46 -36.53 16.26
CA LYS A 95 2.80 -36.93 15.81
C LYS A 95 2.70 -37.79 14.56
N LYS A 96 1.79 -38.78 14.54
CA LYS A 96 1.53 -39.58 13.33
C LYS A 96 1.14 -38.69 12.14
N LYS A 97 0.25 -37.71 12.34
CA LYS A 97 -0.13 -36.75 11.28
C LYS A 97 1.00 -35.84 10.82
N ALA A 98 1.84 -35.38 11.75
CA ALA A 98 3.04 -34.62 11.40
C ALA A 98 4.01 -35.45 10.56
N THR A 99 4.23 -36.72 10.90
CA THR A 99 5.05 -37.65 10.10
C THR A 99 4.46 -37.88 8.71
N GLU A 100 3.15 -38.08 8.57
CA GLU A 100 2.47 -38.17 7.26
C GLU A 100 2.64 -36.88 6.44
N GLY A 101 2.57 -35.70 7.09
CA GLY A 101 2.80 -34.41 6.44
C GLY A 101 4.24 -34.23 5.95
N ALA A 102 5.22 -34.57 6.78
CA ALA A 102 6.64 -34.52 6.40
C ALA A 102 6.97 -35.44 5.23
N ALA A 103 6.37 -36.63 5.18
CA ALA A 103 6.53 -37.54 4.04
C ALA A 103 5.97 -36.92 2.74
N LYS A 104 4.80 -36.29 2.77
CA LYS A 104 4.23 -35.57 1.60
C LYS A 104 5.09 -34.39 1.16
N GLU A 105 5.69 -33.67 2.10
CA GLU A 105 6.64 -32.60 1.78
C GLU A 105 7.91 -33.15 1.11
N GLN A 106 8.43 -34.29 1.58
CA GLN A 106 9.55 -34.97 0.93
C GLN A 106 9.20 -35.41 -0.50
N GLU A 107 7.99 -35.96 -0.71
CA GLU A 107 7.48 -36.29 -2.05
C GLU A 107 7.40 -35.04 -2.94
N TRP A 108 6.90 -33.92 -2.42
CA TRP A 108 6.84 -32.66 -3.15
C TRP A 108 8.24 -32.11 -3.49
N ASN A 109 9.18 -32.19 -2.56
CA ASN A 109 10.57 -31.78 -2.80
C ASN A 109 11.23 -32.66 -3.88
N ALA A 110 10.99 -33.97 -3.85
CA ALA A 110 11.46 -34.88 -4.90
C ALA A 110 10.83 -34.55 -6.27
N LEU A 111 9.53 -34.23 -6.29
CA LEU A 111 8.84 -33.76 -7.49
C LEU A 111 9.44 -32.45 -8.01
N LEU A 112 9.77 -31.51 -7.13
CA LEU A 112 10.42 -30.24 -7.50
C LEU A 112 11.81 -30.48 -8.12
N GLN A 113 12.58 -31.45 -7.64
CA GLN A 113 13.87 -31.83 -8.24
C GLN A 113 13.70 -32.47 -9.63
N GLN A 114 12.68 -33.31 -9.81
CA GLN A 114 12.34 -33.83 -11.14
C GLN A 114 11.90 -32.70 -12.09
N TYR A 115 11.12 -31.75 -11.57
CA TYR A 115 10.72 -30.54 -12.29
C TYR A 115 11.93 -29.71 -12.72
N ALA A 116 12.95 -29.57 -11.85
CA ALA A 116 14.21 -28.90 -12.18
C ALA A 116 14.93 -29.51 -13.39
N SER A 117 14.92 -30.84 -13.49
CA SER A 117 15.56 -31.56 -14.60
C SER A 117 14.80 -31.41 -15.92
N LYS A 118 13.46 -31.33 -15.86
CA LYS A 118 12.59 -31.28 -17.04
C LYS A 118 12.29 -29.85 -17.52
N TYR A 119 12.24 -28.89 -16.61
CA TYR A 119 11.87 -27.49 -16.82
C TYR A 119 12.86 -26.56 -16.08
N PRO A 120 14.14 -26.54 -16.48
CA PRO A 120 15.20 -25.87 -15.73
C PRO A 120 14.97 -24.36 -15.59
N THR A 121 14.44 -23.71 -16.63
CA THR A 121 14.15 -22.26 -16.62
C THR A 121 13.00 -21.92 -15.68
N GLU A 122 11.89 -22.66 -15.76
CA GLU A 122 10.72 -22.45 -14.92
C GLU A 122 10.99 -22.82 -13.47
N HIS A 123 11.80 -23.85 -13.22
CA HIS A 123 12.26 -24.19 -11.88
C HIS A 123 13.10 -23.06 -11.28
N ALA A 124 14.06 -22.52 -12.04
CA ALA A 124 14.87 -21.39 -11.59
C ALA A 124 14.01 -20.16 -11.27
N ASP A 125 13.01 -19.85 -12.10
CA ASP A 125 12.03 -18.78 -11.83
C ASP A 125 11.22 -19.05 -10.55
N PHE A 126 10.70 -20.27 -10.39
CA PHE A 126 9.89 -20.64 -9.25
C PHE A 126 10.68 -20.58 -7.93
N VAL A 127 11.90 -21.13 -7.89
CA VAL A 127 12.78 -21.07 -6.72
C VAL A 127 13.20 -19.62 -6.41
N ARG A 128 13.48 -18.81 -7.43
CA ARG A 128 13.76 -17.38 -7.26
C ARG A 128 12.58 -16.68 -6.57
N ARG A 129 11.35 -16.92 -7.04
CA ARG A 129 10.13 -16.33 -6.46
C ARG A 129 9.87 -16.81 -5.04
N LEU A 130 10.08 -18.09 -4.74
CA LEU A 130 10.01 -18.63 -3.38
C LEU A 130 11.01 -17.94 -2.42
N SER A 131 12.18 -17.55 -2.91
CA SER A 131 13.17 -16.81 -2.12
C SER A 131 12.85 -15.31 -1.98
N GLY A 132 11.75 -14.84 -2.58
CA GLY A 132 11.33 -13.44 -2.60
C GLY A 132 12.25 -12.49 -3.39
N LYS A 133 13.19 -13.02 -4.18
CA LYS A 133 14.11 -12.23 -5.01
C LYS A 133 13.44 -11.82 -6.31
N LEU A 134 13.61 -10.56 -6.73
CA LEU A 134 13.25 -10.12 -8.07
C LEU A 134 14.26 -10.64 -9.11
N PRO A 135 13.91 -10.68 -10.41
CA PRO A 135 14.85 -11.01 -11.48
C PRO A 135 16.05 -10.07 -11.50
N GLU A 136 17.24 -10.58 -11.77
CA GLU A 136 18.43 -9.74 -11.86
C GLU A 136 18.32 -8.74 -13.01
N GLY A 137 18.67 -7.47 -12.76
CA GLY A 137 18.67 -6.42 -13.79
C GLY A 137 17.29 -5.87 -14.16
N TRP A 138 16.22 -6.29 -13.48
CA TRP A 138 14.86 -5.80 -13.74
C TRP A 138 14.77 -4.27 -13.66
N GLU A 139 15.54 -3.65 -12.78
CA GLU A 139 15.54 -2.21 -12.52
C GLU A 139 16.01 -1.39 -13.73
N LYS A 140 16.76 -2.00 -14.65
CA LYS A 140 17.19 -1.38 -15.90
C LYS A 140 16.02 -1.10 -16.86
N HIS A 141 14.87 -1.74 -16.63
CA HIS A 141 13.66 -1.52 -17.41
C HIS A 141 12.83 -0.33 -16.89
N LEU A 142 13.19 0.26 -15.74
CA LEU A 142 12.50 1.45 -15.24
C LEU A 142 12.72 2.63 -16.20
N PRO A 143 11.65 3.29 -16.68
CA PRO A 143 11.75 4.49 -17.50
C PRO A 143 12.58 5.59 -16.81
N ARG A 144 13.39 6.30 -17.60
CA ARG A 144 14.10 7.51 -17.19
C ARG A 144 13.70 8.64 -18.11
N TYR A 145 13.66 9.84 -17.54
CA TYR A 145 13.21 11.04 -18.22
C TYR A 145 14.25 12.15 -18.07
N SER A 146 14.32 13.02 -19.07
CA SER A 146 15.09 14.25 -19.04
C SER A 146 14.18 15.48 -18.93
N PRO A 147 14.70 16.64 -18.55
CA PRO A 147 13.92 17.87 -18.42
C PRO A 147 13.33 18.35 -19.76
N SER A 148 13.86 17.90 -20.90
CA SER A 148 13.37 18.21 -22.24
C SER A 148 12.19 17.33 -22.67
N ASP A 149 11.91 16.24 -21.96
CA ASP A 149 10.76 15.39 -22.27
C ASP A 149 9.44 16.10 -21.95
N ALA A 150 8.38 15.68 -22.64
CA ALA A 150 7.07 16.30 -22.49
C ALA A 150 6.51 16.16 -21.07
N ALA A 151 5.63 17.10 -20.69
CA ALA A 151 4.87 16.99 -19.46
C ALA A 151 3.88 15.82 -19.53
N VAL A 152 3.87 14.97 -18.49
CA VAL A 152 3.04 13.75 -18.43
C VAL A 152 2.45 13.61 -17.03
N ALA A 153 1.18 13.20 -16.94
CA ALA A 153 0.54 12.91 -15.65
C ALA A 153 1.18 11.68 -14.99
N SER A 154 1.36 11.69 -13.66
CA SER A 154 2.03 10.57 -13.00
C SER A 154 1.24 9.26 -13.05
N ARG A 155 -0.09 9.29 -13.27
CA ARG A 155 -0.86 8.07 -13.62
C ARG A 155 -0.45 7.45 -14.95
N LYS A 156 -0.05 8.26 -15.93
CA LYS A 156 0.40 7.79 -17.25
C LYS A 156 1.87 7.37 -17.22
N LEU A 157 2.68 8.02 -16.38
CA LEU A 157 4.02 7.55 -16.04
C LEU A 157 3.96 6.18 -15.35
N SER A 158 3.05 5.98 -14.41
CA SER A 158 2.79 4.70 -13.75
C SER A 158 2.40 3.59 -14.74
N GLU A 159 1.50 3.87 -15.69
CA GLU A 159 1.20 2.94 -16.79
C GLU A 159 2.46 2.58 -17.59
N THR A 160 3.30 3.57 -17.89
CA THR A 160 4.55 3.36 -18.65
C THR A 160 5.50 2.46 -17.87
N VAL A 161 5.62 2.64 -16.55
CA VAL A 161 6.40 1.73 -15.69
C VAL A 161 5.84 0.31 -15.77
N LEU A 162 4.54 0.13 -15.55
CA LEU A 162 3.89 -1.18 -15.62
C LEU A 162 4.11 -1.88 -16.98
N GLU A 163 3.97 -1.13 -18.08
CA GLU A 163 4.21 -1.62 -19.45
C GLU A 163 5.67 -2.07 -19.65
N LYS A 164 6.64 -1.43 -19.00
CA LYS A 164 8.05 -1.82 -19.12
C LYS A 164 8.44 -2.99 -18.24
N ILE A 165 7.85 -3.11 -17.04
CA ILE A 165 8.29 -4.11 -16.07
C ILE A 165 7.48 -5.41 -16.10
N HIS A 166 6.25 -5.43 -16.64
CA HIS A 166 5.39 -6.62 -16.54
C HIS A 166 6.02 -7.86 -17.20
N GLY A 167 6.77 -7.68 -18.30
CA GLY A 167 7.43 -8.78 -19.02
C GLY A 167 8.65 -9.34 -18.28
N VAL A 168 9.33 -8.52 -17.48
CA VAL A 168 10.55 -8.91 -16.76
C VAL A 168 10.31 -9.23 -15.29
N ILE A 169 9.11 -8.96 -14.74
CA ILE A 169 8.70 -9.38 -13.39
C ILE A 169 7.45 -10.25 -13.53
N PRO A 170 7.59 -11.57 -13.76
CA PRO A 170 6.46 -12.47 -14.00
C PRO A 170 5.53 -12.61 -12.78
N GLU A 171 6.04 -12.39 -11.56
CA GLU A 171 5.26 -12.41 -10.33
C GLU A 171 4.39 -11.16 -10.08
N LEU A 172 4.49 -10.12 -10.91
CA LEU A 172 3.66 -8.91 -10.78
C LEU A 172 2.23 -9.18 -11.30
N LEU A 173 1.24 -8.99 -10.45
CA LEU A 173 -0.18 -9.01 -10.79
C LEU A 173 -0.73 -7.60 -10.61
N SER A 174 -1.39 -7.07 -11.62
CA SER A 174 -2.03 -5.74 -11.55
C SER A 174 -3.55 -5.88 -11.56
N GLY A 175 -4.26 -4.81 -11.24
CA GLY A 175 -5.72 -4.78 -11.30
C GLY A 175 -6.27 -3.40 -10.99
N SER A 176 -7.59 -3.29 -10.99
CA SER A 176 -8.27 -2.07 -10.55
C SER A 176 -9.67 -2.36 -10.03
N ALA A 177 -10.09 -1.55 -9.05
CA ALA A 177 -11.46 -1.50 -8.58
C ALA A 177 -12.35 -0.71 -9.57
N ASP A 178 -12.62 -1.33 -10.72
CA ASP A 178 -13.47 -0.80 -11.82
C ASP A 178 -12.98 0.50 -12.50
N LEU A 179 -11.78 0.95 -12.18
CA LEU A 179 -11.20 2.21 -12.66
C LEU A 179 -10.02 2.00 -13.62
N THR A 180 -9.98 0.87 -14.36
CA THR A 180 -8.85 0.48 -15.22
C THR A 180 -8.35 1.60 -16.13
N GLY A 181 -9.25 2.25 -16.89
CA GLY A 181 -8.89 3.33 -17.82
C GLY A 181 -8.66 4.68 -17.15
N SER A 182 -9.00 4.83 -15.87
CA SER A 182 -8.76 6.04 -15.09
C SER A 182 -7.45 5.97 -14.32
N ASN A 183 -7.14 4.80 -13.76
CA ASN A 183 -5.89 4.53 -13.06
C ASN A 183 -4.74 4.15 -13.99
N ASN A 184 -5.04 3.67 -15.21
CA ASN A 184 -4.08 3.16 -16.19
C ASN A 184 -3.22 1.98 -15.66
N THR A 185 -3.85 1.00 -15.02
CA THR A 185 -3.14 -0.13 -14.39
C THR A 185 -2.96 -1.36 -15.27
N ARG A 186 -3.54 -1.37 -16.47
CA ARG A 186 -3.54 -2.52 -17.38
C ARG A 186 -2.57 -2.29 -18.53
N TRP A 187 -1.50 -3.07 -18.61
CA TRP A 187 -0.63 -3.07 -19.79
C TRP A 187 -1.39 -3.59 -21.01
N LYS A 188 -0.94 -3.18 -22.21
CA LYS A 188 -1.72 -3.29 -23.45
C LYS A 188 -2.19 -4.73 -23.74
N ASN A 189 -1.27 -5.68 -23.63
CA ASN A 189 -1.51 -7.08 -23.97
C ASN A 189 -1.78 -7.96 -22.73
N ALA A 190 -2.24 -7.37 -21.61
CA ALA A 190 -2.60 -8.17 -20.45
C ALA A 190 -3.71 -9.16 -20.78
N VAL A 191 -3.66 -10.33 -20.15
CA VAL A 191 -4.79 -11.27 -20.08
C VAL A 191 -5.41 -11.12 -18.68
N ASP A 192 -6.73 -11.07 -18.63
CA ASP A 192 -7.45 -10.92 -17.37
C ASP A 192 -7.48 -12.27 -16.63
N PHE A 193 -7.28 -12.26 -15.31
CA PHE A 193 -7.38 -13.45 -14.47
C PHE A 193 -8.86 -13.83 -14.33
N GLN A 194 -9.30 -14.84 -15.08
CA GLN A 194 -10.71 -15.24 -15.17
C GLN A 194 -10.85 -16.76 -15.38
N PRO A 195 -11.99 -17.37 -15.00
CA PRO A 195 -12.25 -18.75 -15.36
C PRO A 195 -12.26 -18.89 -16.89
N PRO A 196 -11.54 -19.88 -17.46
CA PRO A 196 -11.55 -20.09 -18.92
C PRO A 196 -12.97 -20.26 -19.49
N SER A 197 -13.91 -20.80 -18.71
CA SER A 197 -15.31 -20.97 -19.10
C SER A 197 -16.05 -19.65 -19.40
N THR A 198 -15.50 -18.51 -19.00
CA THR A 198 -16.09 -17.18 -19.26
C THR A 198 -15.74 -16.64 -20.65
N GLY A 199 -14.66 -17.12 -21.27
CA GLY A 199 -14.09 -16.53 -22.50
C GLY A 199 -13.50 -15.12 -22.33
N LEU A 200 -13.41 -14.61 -21.10
CA LEU A 200 -12.92 -13.25 -20.79
C LEU A 200 -11.44 -13.22 -20.39
N GLY A 201 -10.82 -14.39 -20.23
CA GLY A 201 -9.45 -14.57 -19.77
C GLY A 201 -9.20 -16.00 -19.29
N ASP A 202 -8.14 -16.20 -18.53
CA ASP A 202 -7.75 -17.50 -18.00
C ASP A 202 -6.99 -17.37 -16.66
N TRP A 203 -6.70 -18.50 -16.00
CA TRP A 203 -6.03 -18.53 -14.70
C TRP A 203 -4.55 -18.14 -14.70
N THR A 204 -3.94 -18.05 -15.88
CA THR A 204 -2.58 -17.51 -16.07
C THR A 204 -2.59 -16.00 -16.30
N GLY A 205 -3.78 -15.41 -16.50
CA GLY A 205 -3.98 -13.98 -16.58
C GLY A 205 -3.42 -13.23 -15.37
N ARG A 206 -2.91 -12.03 -15.61
CA ARG A 206 -2.18 -11.21 -14.63
C ARG A 206 -2.83 -9.85 -14.38
N TYR A 207 -4.05 -9.67 -14.89
CA TYR A 207 -4.87 -8.49 -14.62
C TYR A 207 -6.17 -8.86 -13.90
N LEU A 208 -6.36 -8.36 -12.68
CA LEU A 208 -7.54 -8.63 -11.87
C LEU A 208 -8.60 -7.54 -12.04
N ARG A 209 -9.82 -7.97 -12.40
CA ARG A 209 -11.03 -7.13 -12.39
C ARG A 209 -11.71 -7.22 -11.03
N TYR A 210 -11.33 -6.35 -10.11
CA TYR A 210 -11.89 -6.39 -8.75
C TYR A 210 -13.35 -5.91 -8.68
N GLY A 211 -13.79 -5.06 -9.62
CA GLY A 211 -15.03 -4.29 -9.53
C GLY A 211 -14.95 -3.22 -8.42
N VAL A 212 -16.04 -2.49 -8.16
CA VAL A 212 -16.08 -1.42 -7.13
C VAL A 212 -16.04 -2.01 -5.72
N ARG A 213 -14.84 -2.44 -5.29
CA ARG A 213 -14.61 -3.29 -4.11
C ARG A 213 -13.25 -3.02 -3.47
N GLU A 214 -12.90 -1.78 -3.18
CA GLU A 214 -11.59 -1.36 -2.69
C GLU A 214 -11.16 -2.13 -1.42
N HIS A 215 -12.07 -2.28 -0.45
CA HIS A 215 -11.79 -3.05 0.76
C HIS A 215 -11.50 -4.52 0.43
N GLY A 216 -12.34 -5.14 -0.41
CA GLY A 216 -12.14 -6.52 -0.86
C GLY A 216 -10.85 -6.70 -1.65
N MET A 217 -10.54 -5.75 -2.55
CA MET A 217 -9.30 -5.70 -3.32
C MET A 217 -8.08 -5.70 -2.39
N ALA A 218 -8.02 -4.79 -1.42
CA ALA A 218 -6.91 -4.71 -0.47
C ALA A 218 -6.75 -6.01 0.36
N GLY A 219 -7.85 -6.58 0.86
CA GLY A 219 -7.83 -7.86 1.58
C GLY A 219 -7.36 -9.03 0.70
N ILE A 220 -7.80 -9.08 -0.56
CA ILE A 220 -7.35 -10.07 -1.55
C ILE A 220 -5.86 -9.90 -1.84
N MET A 221 -5.39 -8.66 -2.03
CA MET A 221 -3.97 -8.38 -2.24
C MET A 221 -3.12 -8.83 -1.05
N ASN A 222 -3.57 -8.63 0.19
CA ASN A 222 -2.88 -9.18 1.36
C ASN A 222 -2.76 -10.70 1.31
N GLY A 223 -3.83 -11.40 0.92
CA GLY A 223 -3.81 -12.85 0.73
C GLY A 223 -2.87 -13.31 -0.39
N ILE A 224 -2.86 -12.60 -1.53
CA ILE A 224 -1.95 -12.88 -2.65
C ILE A 224 -0.49 -12.68 -2.23
N ALA A 225 -0.18 -11.61 -1.50
CA ALA A 225 1.17 -11.36 -1.01
C ALA A 225 1.58 -12.40 0.05
N ALA A 226 0.68 -12.78 0.95
CA ALA A 226 0.92 -13.81 1.97
C ALA A 226 1.14 -15.22 1.39
N TYR A 227 0.65 -15.50 0.17
CA TYR A 227 0.97 -16.72 -0.57
C TYR A 227 2.47 -16.82 -0.91
N GLY A 228 3.20 -15.69 -0.96
CA GLY A 228 4.66 -15.64 -0.90
C GLY A 228 5.40 -15.60 -2.25
N THR A 229 4.74 -15.92 -3.37
CA THR A 229 5.40 -16.00 -4.70
C THR A 229 4.90 -14.97 -5.71
N LEU A 230 4.04 -14.04 -5.27
CA LEU A 230 3.33 -13.07 -6.11
C LEU A 230 3.45 -11.65 -5.53
N ILE A 231 3.35 -10.65 -6.39
CA ILE A 231 3.38 -9.23 -6.05
C ILE A 231 2.09 -8.60 -6.56
N PRO A 232 1.11 -8.36 -5.68
CA PRO A 232 -0.14 -7.75 -6.07
C PRO A 232 -0.04 -6.22 -6.11
N ALA A 233 -0.59 -5.65 -7.17
CA ALA A 233 -0.86 -4.24 -7.35
C ALA A 233 -2.35 -4.02 -7.66
N GLY A 234 -2.93 -2.94 -7.15
CA GLY A 234 -4.35 -2.64 -7.29
C GLY A 234 -4.62 -1.14 -7.38
N GLY A 235 -5.38 -0.74 -8.40
CA GLY A 235 -5.73 0.65 -8.66
C GLY A 235 -7.10 1.06 -8.11
N THR A 236 -7.18 2.26 -7.54
CA THR A 236 -8.41 3.04 -7.33
C THR A 236 -8.05 4.53 -7.26
N PHE A 237 -9.02 5.42 -7.05
CA PHE A 237 -8.70 6.81 -6.72
C PHE A 237 -8.17 6.92 -5.29
N LEU A 238 -7.23 7.83 -5.04
CA LEU A 238 -6.62 7.98 -3.71
C LEU A 238 -7.67 8.15 -2.62
N ASN A 239 -8.71 8.96 -2.86
CA ASN A 239 -9.77 9.19 -1.89
C ASN A 239 -10.50 7.89 -1.48
N PHE A 240 -10.60 6.93 -2.39
CA PHE A 240 -11.29 5.66 -2.16
C PHE A 240 -10.38 4.57 -1.60
N VAL A 241 -9.06 4.80 -1.50
CA VAL A 241 -8.19 3.96 -0.65
C VAL A 241 -8.68 4.01 0.81
N SER A 242 -9.30 5.12 1.23
CA SER A 242 -9.94 5.25 2.55
C SER A 242 -11.04 4.22 2.79
N TYR A 243 -11.76 3.73 1.76
CA TYR A 243 -12.73 2.63 1.92
C TYR A 243 -12.06 1.31 2.32
N ALA A 244 -10.78 1.15 2.00
CA ALA A 244 -9.99 -0.04 2.25
C ALA A 244 -9.12 0.05 3.53
N ALA A 245 -9.24 1.11 4.32
CA ALA A 245 -8.35 1.41 5.45
C ALA A 245 -8.09 0.23 6.39
N GLY A 246 -9.12 -0.57 6.72
CA GLY A 246 -8.98 -1.76 7.57
C GLY A 246 -8.00 -2.79 6.99
N SER A 247 -8.08 -3.04 5.69
CA SER A 247 -7.20 -3.97 4.98
C SER A 247 -5.82 -3.37 4.70
N VAL A 248 -5.73 -2.07 4.38
CA VAL A 248 -4.43 -1.36 4.23
C VAL A 248 -3.64 -1.36 5.54
N ARG A 249 -4.32 -1.13 6.68
CA ARG A 249 -3.72 -1.26 8.01
C ARG A 249 -3.13 -2.65 8.24
N LEU A 250 -3.83 -3.70 7.82
CA LEU A 250 -3.32 -5.06 7.91
C LEU A 250 -2.18 -5.32 6.93
N SER A 251 -2.12 -4.66 5.77
CA SER A 251 -0.95 -4.76 4.90
C SER A 251 0.32 -4.32 5.62
N ALA A 252 0.22 -3.19 6.33
CA ALA A 252 1.32 -2.60 7.07
C ALA A 252 1.70 -3.45 8.30
N LEU A 253 0.70 -3.84 9.10
CA LEU A 253 0.91 -4.65 10.31
C LEU A 253 1.46 -6.04 9.97
N SER A 254 0.97 -6.67 8.92
CA SER A 254 1.39 -8.01 8.48
C SER A 254 2.65 -7.98 7.62
N GLN A 255 3.22 -6.80 7.36
CA GLN A 255 4.47 -6.63 6.62
C GLN A 255 4.43 -7.30 5.24
N VAL A 256 3.34 -7.11 4.50
CA VAL A 256 3.17 -7.69 3.17
C VAL A 256 3.43 -6.66 2.07
N ARG A 257 4.16 -7.07 1.03
CA ARG A 257 4.47 -6.25 -0.14
C ARG A 257 3.25 -6.12 -1.06
N THR A 258 2.46 -5.07 -0.87
CA THR A 258 1.30 -4.70 -1.72
C THR A 258 1.47 -3.30 -2.31
N LEU A 259 1.10 -3.11 -3.58
CA LEU A 259 1.20 -1.84 -4.29
C LEU A 259 -0.20 -1.23 -4.56
N TYR A 260 -0.53 -0.15 -3.87
CA TYR A 260 -1.77 0.61 -4.09
C TYR A 260 -1.52 1.73 -5.10
N ILE A 261 -2.05 1.58 -6.32
CA ILE A 261 -1.92 2.58 -7.40
C ILE A 261 -3.08 3.56 -7.28
N ALA A 262 -2.86 4.62 -6.49
CA ALA A 262 -3.88 5.53 -5.99
C ALA A 262 -3.89 6.82 -6.83
N THR A 263 -4.63 6.84 -7.94
CA THR A 263 -4.62 7.99 -8.87
C THR A 263 -5.62 9.08 -8.47
N HIS A 264 -5.63 10.21 -9.19
CA HIS A 264 -6.52 11.36 -8.90
C HIS A 264 -6.30 11.85 -7.47
N ASP A 265 -5.05 12.14 -7.15
CA ASP A 265 -4.57 12.37 -5.80
C ASP A 265 -5.12 13.63 -5.13
N SER A 266 -5.59 14.64 -5.84
CA SER A 266 -5.92 15.93 -5.23
C SER A 266 -7.07 16.68 -5.92
N ILE A 267 -7.28 17.95 -5.55
CA ILE A 267 -8.10 18.92 -6.30
C ILE A 267 -7.68 19.06 -7.79
N GLY A 268 -6.48 18.57 -8.14
CA GLY A 268 -5.98 18.44 -9.51
C GLY A 268 -6.86 17.58 -10.42
N LEU A 269 -7.72 16.74 -9.84
CA LEU A 269 -8.72 16.00 -10.61
C LEU A 269 -9.82 16.88 -11.19
N GLY A 270 -10.09 18.05 -10.60
CA GLY A 270 -11.05 19.02 -11.12
C GLY A 270 -12.52 18.68 -10.85
N GLU A 271 -13.26 18.38 -11.92
CA GLU A 271 -14.72 18.49 -12.00
C GLU A 271 -15.49 17.57 -11.05
N ASP A 272 -14.96 16.38 -10.71
CA ASP A 272 -15.67 15.45 -9.81
C ASP A 272 -15.83 15.99 -8.37
N GLY A 273 -15.07 17.04 -8.02
CA GLY A 273 -15.33 17.85 -6.84
C GLY A 273 -15.01 17.19 -5.49
N PRO A 274 -15.49 17.79 -4.39
CA PRO A 274 -15.00 17.49 -3.04
C PRO A 274 -15.27 16.06 -2.55
N THR A 275 -16.18 15.32 -3.16
CA THR A 275 -16.43 13.91 -2.81
C THR A 275 -15.35 12.96 -3.35
N HIS A 276 -14.54 13.43 -4.30
CA HIS A 276 -13.46 12.66 -4.94
C HIS A 276 -12.07 13.18 -4.59
N GLN A 277 -11.97 14.41 -4.09
CA GLN A 277 -10.70 15.11 -3.86
C GLN A 277 -10.15 14.79 -2.46
N PRO A 278 -9.02 14.06 -2.36
CA PRO A 278 -8.38 13.77 -1.08
C PRO A 278 -7.96 15.04 -0.34
N ILE A 279 -8.17 15.07 0.97
CA ILE A 279 -7.67 16.12 1.88
C ILE A 279 -6.86 15.49 3.01
N GLU A 280 -7.45 14.54 3.74
CA GLU A 280 -6.85 13.88 4.89
C GLU A 280 -6.05 12.62 4.54
N THR A 281 -6.22 12.12 3.32
CA THR A 281 -5.86 10.74 2.97
C THR A 281 -4.37 10.46 3.08
N LEU A 282 -3.49 11.37 2.64
CA LEU A 282 -2.05 11.20 2.82
C LEU A 282 -1.65 11.29 4.29
N ALA A 283 -2.21 12.23 5.05
CA ALA A 283 -1.92 12.36 6.49
C ALA A 283 -2.35 11.11 7.27
N HIS A 284 -3.51 10.53 6.94
CA HIS A 284 -3.97 9.27 7.51
C HIS A 284 -2.94 8.15 7.28
N PHE A 285 -2.54 7.90 6.04
CA PHE A 285 -1.63 6.79 5.76
C PHE A 285 -0.17 7.07 6.14
N ARG A 286 0.30 8.32 6.13
CA ARG A 286 1.61 8.70 6.68
C ARG A 286 1.69 8.54 8.21
N ALA A 287 0.55 8.63 8.89
CA ALA A 287 0.47 8.36 10.33
C ALA A 287 0.43 6.86 10.67
N LEU A 288 0.18 6.00 9.68
CA LEU A 288 0.18 4.55 9.86
C LEU A 288 1.64 4.04 9.87
N PRO A 289 2.08 3.27 10.88
CA PRO A 289 3.42 2.68 10.86
C PRO A 289 3.60 1.71 9.69
N ASN A 290 4.81 1.64 9.13
CA ASN A 290 5.21 0.68 8.08
C ASN A 290 4.34 0.73 6.82
N ILE A 291 4.15 1.91 6.23
CA ILE A 291 3.59 2.06 4.87
C ILE A 291 4.30 3.19 4.15
N MET A 292 4.79 2.95 2.93
CA MET A 292 5.42 4.02 2.15
C MET A 292 4.34 4.79 1.39
N VAL A 293 4.22 6.09 1.64
CA VAL A 293 3.26 6.97 0.96
C VAL A 293 4.00 7.83 -0.06
N TRP A 294 4.10 7.31 -1.28
CA TRP A 294 4.74 7.95 -2.41
C TRP A 294 3.81 8.94 -3.10
N ARG A 295 4.31 10.15 -3.38
CA ARG A 295 3.63 11.17 -4.20
C ARG A 295 4.63 11.79 -5.18
N PRO A 296 4.93 11.09 -6.29
CA PRO A 296 5.96 11.50 -7.23
C PRO A 296 5.57 12.72 -8.06
N ALA A 297 6.51 13.63 -8.26
CA ALA A 297 6.38 14.88 -8.98
C ALA A 297 6.62 14.76 -10.50
N ASP A 298 7.35 13.74 -10.94
CA ASP A 298 7.66 13.53 -12.35
C ASP A 298 7.92 12.05 -12.70
N GLY A 299 8.45 11.79 -13.90
CA GLY A 299 8.72 10.45 -14.39
C GLY A 299 9.81 9.71 -13.61
N ASN A 300 10.89 10.39 -13.25
CA ASN A 300 12.00 9.77 -12.51
C ASN A 300 11.59 9.45 -11.07
N GLU A 301 10.84 10.33 -10.40
CA GLU A 301 10.26 10.03 -9.09
C GLU A 301 9.22 8.89 -9.16
N THR A 302 8.45 8.81 -10.24
CA THR A 302 7.48 7.71 -10.44
C THR A 302 8.21 6.37 -10.56
N SER A 303 9.30 6.31 -11.33
CA SER A 303 10.16 5.12 -11.41
C SER A 303 10.80 4.75 -10.07
N ALA A 304 11.25 5.75 -9.28
CA ALA A 304 11.77 5.51 -7.94
C ALA A 304 10.72 4.95 -6.97
N ALA A 305 9.48 5.43 -7.04
CA ALA A 305 8.37 4.89 -6.24
C ALA A 305 8.12 3.41 -6.52
N TYR A 306 8.12 2.99 -7.80
CA TYR A 306 8.03 1.59 -8.17
C TYR A 306 9.26 0.78 -7.74
N TYR A 307 10.46 1.35 -7.87
CA TYR A 307 11.69 0.72 -7.38
C TYR A 307 11.56 0.34 -5.89
N SER A 308 11.25 1.31 -5.05
CA SER A 308 11.13 1.09 -3.61
C SER A 308 9.96 0.15 -3.27
N ALA A 309 8.82 0.28 -3.95
CA ALA A 309 7.65 -0.56 -3.69
C ALA A 309 7.89 -2.04 -4.07
N LEU A 310 8.67 -2.31 -5.12
CA LEU A 310 9.00 -3.67 -5.55
C LEU A 310 10.10 -4.31 -4.71
N THR A 311 11.08 -3.51 -4.28
CA THR A 311 12.23 -3.98 -3.48
C THR A 311 11.90 -4.12 -2.00
N SER A 312 10.95 -3.34 -1.46
CA SER A 312 10.54 -3.46 -0.06
C SER A 312 9.65 -4.67 0.16
N ARG A 313 10.24 -5.73 0.73
CA ARG A 313 9.56 -7.01 0.97
C ARG A 313 8.55 -6.96 2.12
N HIS A 314 8.74 -6.02 3.04
CA HIS A 314 8.05 -5.96 4.33
C HIS A 314 7.23 -4.69 4.53
N THR A 315 7.12 -3.85 3.52
CA THR A 315 6.40 -2.57 3.61
C THR A 315 5.48 -2.39 2.42
N PRO A 316 4.15 -2.27 2.61
CA PRO A 316 3.23 -1.88 1.54
C PRO A 316 3.50 -0.46 1.07
N SER A 317 3.03 -0.13 -0.13
CA SER A 317 3.20 1.20 -0.73
C SER A 317 1.90 1.74 -1.28
N ILE A 318 1.61 3.02 -1.01
CA ILE A 318 0.60 3.82 -1.71
C ILE A 318 1.33 4.76 -2.66
N LEU A 319 0.96 4.72 -3.94
CA LEU A 319 1.46 5.63 -4.97
C LEU A 319 0.34 6.60 -5.31
N ALA A 320 0.38 7.80 -4.74
CA ALA A 320 -0.52 8.91 -5.00
C ALA A 320 -0.17 9.61 -6.32
N LEU A 321 -1.02 9.48 -7.33
CA LEU A 321 -0.71 9.85 -8.71
C LEU A 321 -1.71 10.84 -9.30
N THR A 322 -1.22 11.77 -10.12
CA THR A 322 -2.00 12.88 -10.65
C THR A 322 -2.89 12.48 -11.83
N ARG A 323 -3.98 13.22 -12.02
CA ARG A 323 -4.77 13.20 -13.27
C ARG A 323 -4.12 14.08 -14.34
N GLN A 324 -3.66 15.26 -13.90
CA GLN A 324 -3.08 16.35 -14.67
C GLN A 324 -1.61 16.13 -15.00
N ASN A 325 -1.15 16.69 -16.14
CA ASN A 325 0.24 16.62 -16.56
C ASN A 325 1.16 17.43 -15.65
N LEU A 326 2.35 16.89 -15.38
CA LEU A 326 3.43 17.54 -14.67
C LEU A 326 4.68 17.61 -15.57
N PRO A 327 5.49 18.67 -15.50
CA PRO A 327 6.74 18.75 -16.23
C PRO A 327 7.78 17.76 -15.67
N GLN A 328 8.78 17.41 -16.48
CA GLN A 328 9.96 16.70 -15.95
C GLN A 328 10.89 17.69 -15.26
N LEU A 329 11.40 17.34 -14.08
CA LEU A 329 12.17 18.26 -13.25
C LEU A 329 13.67 18.21 -13.59
N GLU A 330 14.33 19.37 -13.61
CA GLU A 330 15.75 19.51 -13.95
C GLU A 330 16.66 18.58 -13.14
N ALA A 331 16.47 18.57 -11.81
CA ALA A 331 17.36 17.87 -10.89
C ALA A 331 16.92 16.44 -10.55
N SER A 332 15.76 15.98 -11.06
CA SER A 332 15.16 14.70 -10.68
C SER A 332 15.88 13.52 -11.30
N THR A 333 16.21 12.53 -10.49
CA THR A 333 16.72 11.23 -10.91
C THR A 333 16.15 10.15 -10.01
N ILE A 334 16.14 8.90 -10.49
CA ILE A 334 15.74 7.75 -9.68
C ILE A 334 16.60 7.69 -8.40
N GLU A 335 17.91 7.87 -8.54
CA GLU A 335 18.90 7.75 -7.46
C GLU A 335 18.69 8.76 -6.32
N LYS A 336 18.26 9.99 -6.65
CA LYS A 336 17.92 10.98 -5.64
C LYS A 336 16.56 10.68 -5.01
N ALA A 337 15.57 10.32 -5.84
CA ALA A 337 14.21 10.08 -5.39
C ALA A 337 14.05 8.84 -4.50
N ILE A 338 14.86 7.79 -4.70
CA ILE A 338 14.86 6.60 -3.81
C ILE A 338 15.37 6.92 -2.39
N ARG A 339 15.90 8.12 -2.14
CA ARG A 339 16.23 8.61 -0.80
C ARG A 339 15.04 9.28 -0.09
N GLY A 340 13.86 9.30 -0.72
CA GLY A 340 12.60 9.78 -0.15
C GLY A 340 12.44 11.30 -0.10
N GLY A 341 13.54 12.06 -0.12
CA GLY A 341 13.54 13.52 -0.25
C GLY A 341 14.90 14.08 -0.63
N TYR A 342 14.93 15.09 -1.51
CA TYR A 342 16.15 15.67 -2.06
C TYR A 342 15.95 17.12 -2.52
N VAL A 343 17.04 17.85 -2.74
CA VAL A 343 17.00 19.23 -3.27
C VAL A 343 16.71 19.20 -4.77
N ALA A 344 15.52 19.70 -5.16
CA ALA A 344 15.05 19.78 -6.54
C ALA A 344 15.48 21.06 -7.25
N LEU A 345 15.74 22.14 -6.49
CA LEU A 345 16.35 23.37 -6.97
C LEU A 345 17.29 23.88 -5.87
N GLU A 346 18.59 23.80 -6.09
CA GLU A 346 19.60 24.35 -5.17
C GLU A 346 19.79 25.84 -5.44
N THR A 347 19.94 26.64 -4.40
CA THR A 347 20.23 28.08 -4.54
C THR A 347 21.02 28.55 -3.33
N GLU A 348 22.24 29.04 -3.59
CA GLU A 348 23.10 29.59 -2.54
C GLU A 348 22.44 30.79 -1.85
N ASN A 349 22.67 30.91 -0.55
CA ASN A 349 22.13 32.00 0.29
C ASN A 349 20.60 32.14 0.19
N ALA A 350 19.89 31.02 -0.03
CA ALA A 350 18.43 31.00 -0.08
C ALA A 350 17.81 31.63 1.18
N ASN A 351 16.83 32.50 0.96
CA ASN A 351 16.06 33.14 2.04
C ASN A 351 15.03 32.18 2.64
N ILE A 352 14.59 31.17 1.87
CA ILE A 352 13.58 30.20 2.26
C ILE A 352 13.79 28.87 1.54
N THR A 353 13.42 27.77 2.17
CA THR A 353 13.28 26.46 1.55
C THR A 353 11.81 26.12 1.37
N LEU A 354 11.35 25.97 0.13
CA LEU A 354 10.04 25.44 -0.20
C LEU A 354 10.12 23.91 -0.24
N VAL A 355 9.36 23.23 0.61
CA VAL A 355 9.37 21.77 0.71
C VAL A 355 8.04 21.23 0.18
N SER A 356 8.06 20.31 -0.77
CA SER A 356 6.84 19.90 -1.46
C SER A 356 6.87 18.42 -1.86
N SER A 357 5.73 17.90 -2.28
CA SER A 357 5.60 16.58 -2.94
C SER A 357 4.78 16.74 -4.23
N GLY A 358 4.83 15.75 -5.13
CA GLY A 358 3.93 15.63 -6.27
C GLY A 358 3.78 16.88 -7.12
N SER A 359 2.52 17.22 -7.44
CA SER A 359 2.19 18.33 -8.33
C SER A 359 2.65 19.70 -7.86
N GLU A 360 2.91 19.87 -6.57
CA GLU A 360 3.29 21.17 -6.01
C GLU A 360 4.81 21.42 -6.13
N VAL A 361 5.63 20.43 -6.47
CA VAL A 361 7.09 20.62 -6.62
C VAL A 361 7.40 21.55 -7.79
N SER A 362 6.81 21.31 -8.96
CA SER A 362 6.95 22.20 -10.11
C SER A 362 6.36 23.58 -9.84
N LEU A 363 5.25 23.64 -9.11
CA LEU A 363 4.64 24.89 -8.68
C LEU A 363 5.54 25.70 -7.74
N CYS A 364 6.28 25.03 -6.84
CA CYS A 364 7.28 25.65 -5.97
C CYS A 364 8.49 26.16 -6.77
N ILE A 365 8.91 25.46 -7.82
CA ILE A 365 9.98 25.92 -8.73
C ILE A 365 9.53 27.20 -9.45
N ASP A 366 8.28 27.26 -9.92
CA ASP A 366 7.75 28.48 -10.52
C ASP A 366 7.56 29.62 -9.50
N ALA A 367 7.19 29.30 -8.26
CA ALA A 367 7.15 30.27 -7.16
C ALA A 367 8.55 30.82 -6.81
N ALA A 368 9.61 30.00 -6.92
CA ALA A 368 10.99 30.45 -6.73
C ALA A 368 11.42 31.45 -7.80
N LYS A 369 11.05 31.23 -9.07
CA LYS A 369 11.25 32.21 -10.16
C LYS A 369 10.50 33.50 -9.87
N TYR A 370 9.22 33.40 -9.49
CA TYR A 370 8.39 34.55 -9.16
C TYR A 370 8.95 35.37 -7.98
N LEU A 371 9.42 34.70 -6.92
CA LEU A 371 10.09 35.35 -5.78
C LEU A 371 11.31 36.15 -6.22
N LYS A 372 12.13 35.58 -7.11
CA LYS A 372 13.33 36.25 -7.62
C LYS A 372 12.96 37.47 -8.45
N GLU A 373 12.02 37.33 -9.36
CA GLU A 373 11.61 38.40 -10.28
C GLU A 373 10.86 39.55 -9.60
N LYS A 374 9.99 39.24 -8.64
CA LYS A 374 9.07 40.25 -8.05
C LYS A 374 9.51 40.78 -6.69
N HIS A 375 10.31 40.00 -5.95
CA HIS A 375 10.71 40.36 -4.60
C HIS A 375 12.23 40.38 -4.40
N ASN A 376 13.02 40.02 -5.43
CA ASN A 376 14.46 39.80 -5.32
C ASN A 376 14.84 38.81 -4.20
N ILE A 377 13.95 37.86 -3.92
CA ILE A 377 14.13 36.81 -2.92
C ILE A 377 14.53 35.53 -3.65
N VAL A 378 15.51 34.81 -3.11
CA VAL A 378 15.95 33.53 -3.64
C VAL A 378 15.43 32.39 -2.75
N ALA A 379 14.93 31.32 -3.37
CA ALA A 379 14.35 30.18 -2.67
C ALA A 379 15.00 28.88 -3.14
N ARG A 380 15.22 27.97 -2.19
CA ARG A 380 15.57 26.58 -2.48
C ARG A 380 14.29 25.74 -2.57
N VAL A 381 14.25 24.73 -3.43
CA VAL A 381 13.11 23.80 -3.51
C VAL A 381 13.55 22.38 -3.18
N VAL A 382 12.82 21.74 -2.28
CA VAL A 382 13.01 20.34 -1.88
C VAL A 382 11.79 19.53 -2.32
N SER A 383 12.05 18.41 -2.98
CA SER A 383 11.03 17.38 -3.23
C SER A 383 11.13 16.31 -2.15
N ILE A 384 10.01 15.97 -1.50
CA ILE A 384 9.87 14.84 -0.59
C ILE A 384 8.78 13.91 -1.14
N PRO A 385 9.10 13.05 -2.12
CA PRO A 385 8.13 12.10 -2.66
C PRO A 385 7.66 11.06 -1.64
N CYS A 386 8.44 10.73 -0.60
CA CYS A 386 8.02 9.77 0.43
C CYS A 386 8.63 10.09 1.80
N PHE A 387 7.77 10.39 2.79
CA PHE A 387 8.18 10.73 4.15
C PHE A 387 8.94 9.57 4.79
N GLU A 388 8.40 8.36 4.67
CA GLU A 388 8.87 7.20 5.41
C GLU A 388 10.27 6.78 4.94
N VAL A 389 10.57 6.94 3.65
CA VAL A 389 11.90 6.66 3.09
C VAL A 389 12.89 7.78 3.44
N PHE A 390 12.44 9.03 3.50
CA PHE A 390 13.29 10.15 3.92
C PHE A 390 13.63 10.09 5.41
N ASP A 391 12.68 9.65 6.24
CA ASP A 391 12.82 9.56 7.69
C ASP A 391 13.93 8.62 8.14
N VAL A 392 14.10 7.51 7.42
CA VAL A 392 15.13 6.49 7.71
C VAL A 392 16.51 6.84 7.15
N GLN A 393 16.64 7.94 6.40
CA GLN A 393 17.96 8.42 5.98
C GLN A 393 18.75 8.91 7.20
N ASP A 394 20.07 8.87 7.07
CA ASP A 394 20.97 9.41 8.08
C ASP A 394 20.69 10.91 8.33
N LYS A 395 20.90 11.34 9.58
CA LYS A 395 20.57 12.71 10.01
C LYS A 395 21.33 13.76 9.19
N GLU A 396 22.58 13.48 8.83
CA GLU A 396 23.43 14.37 8.04
C GLU A 396 22.82 14.64 6.67
N TYR A 397 22.36 13.60 5.97
CA TYR A 397 21.65 13.74 4.72
C TYR A 397 20.35 14.52 4.86
N ARG A 398 19.52 14.21 5.85
CA ARG A 398 18.26 14.95 6.03
C ARG A 398 18.51 16.44 6.31
N LEU A 399 19.58 16.76 7.05
CA LEU A 399 20.02 18.13 7.27
C LEU A 399 20.62 18.78 6.01
N SER A 400 21.28 18.04 5.12
CA SER A 400 21.73 18.61 3.85
C SER A 400 20.55 18.97 2.92
N VAL A 401 19.42 18.28 3.06
CA VAL A 401 18.18 18.59 2.35
C VAL A 401 17.41 19.75 3.01
N ILE A 402 17.32 19.76 4.34
CA ILE A 402 16.63 20.79 5.14
C ILE A 402 17.57 21.28 6.25
N PRO A 403 18.47 22.25 5.97
CA PRO A 403 19.51 22.69 6.87
C PRO A 403 18.99 23.68 7.92
N ASP A 404 19.80 23.92 8.94
CA ASP A 404 19.64 25.03 9.87
C ASP A 404 19.83 26.38 9.14
N GLY A 405 19.36 27.47 9.75
CA GLY A 405 19.59 28.83 9.29
C GLY A 405 18.67 29.35 8.17
N ILE A 406 17.87 28.48 7.55
CA ILE A 406 16.95 28.85 6.46
C ILE A 406 15.52 28.47 6.87
N PRO A 407 14.57 29.44 6.98
CA PRO A 407 13.16 29.14 7.16
C PRO A 407 12.67 28.16 6.09
N SER A 408 11.79 27.25 6.46
CA SER A 408 11.21 26.29 5.53
C SER A 408 9.70 26.31 5.58
N MET A 409 9.07 26.29 4.41
CA MET A 409 7.62 26.28 4.27
C MET A 409 7.20 25.10 3.41
N SER A 410 6.29 24.26 3.90
CA SER A 410 5.75 23.19 3.07
C SER A 410 4.65 23.69 2.14
N VAL A 411 4.52 23.04 0.99
CA VAL A 411 3.42 23.26 0.04
C VAL A 411 2.91 21.90 -0.42
N GLU A 412 1.68 21.56 -0.05
CA GLU A 412 1.01 20.35 -0.53
C GLU A 412 -0.49 20.60 -0.49
N VAL A 413 -1.20 20.31 -1.59
CA VAL A 413 -2.61 20.68 -1.75
C VAL A 413 -3.59 19.74 -1.01
N MET A 414 -3.24 19.39 0.23
CA MET A 414 -3.94 18.49 1.14
C MET A 414 -3.73 18.96 2.59
N SER A 415 -4.10 18.12 3.57
CA SER A 415 -3.90 18.39 4.99
C SER A 415 -2.45 18.78 5.30
N THR A 416 -2.29 19.78 6.18
CA THR A 416 -0.96 20.20 6.66
C THR A 416 -0.40 19.27 7.74
N LEU A 417 -1.16 18.30 8.24
CA LEU A 417 -0.72 17.41 9.32
C LEU A 417 0.50 16.56 8.90
N GLY A 418 1.53 16.54 9.76
CA GLY A 418 2.78 15.82 9.55
C GLY A 418 3.87 16.67 8.88
N TRP A 419 3.52 17.79 8.23
CA TRP A 419 4.49 18.66 7.58
C TRP A 419 5.35 19.47 8.56
N GLU A 420 4.93 19.63 9.81
CA GLU A 420 5.74 20.21 10.89
C GLU A 420 7.04 19.42 11.19
N ARG A 421 7.16 18.21 10.60
CA ARG A 421 8.37 17.38 10.60
C ARG A 421 9.46 17.89 9.67
N TYR A 422 9.10 18.63 8.62
CA TYR A 422 9.99 19.06 7.54
C TYR A 422 9.92 20.56 7.26
N SER A 423 8.98 21.27 7.86
CA SER A 423 8.75 22.69 7.64
C SER A 423 8.45 23.45 8.92
N HIS A 424 8.73 24.74 8.93
CA HIS A 424 8.37 25.66 10.00
C HIS A 424 6.92 26.12 9.80
N GLU A 425 6.57 26.55 8.58
CA GLU A 425 5.21 26.94 8.19
C GLU A 425 4.63 25.99 7.15
N GLN A 426 3.31 25.85 7.10
CA GLN A 426 2.65 24.92 6.18
C GLN A 426 1.59 25.62 5.34
N PHE A 427 1.74 25.57 4.01
CA PHE A 427 0.69 25.93 3.09
C PHE A 427 0.03 24.68 2.52
N GLY A 428 -1.10 24.31 3.12
CA GLY A 428 -1.95 23.23 2.63
C GLY A 428 -3.41 23.61 2.52
N LEU A 429 -4.25 22.61 2.26
CA LEU A 429 -5.69 22.74 2.11
C LEU A 429 -6.43 21.99 3.21
N ASN A 430 -6.69 22.66 4.34
CA ASN A 430 -7.37 22.08 5.51
C ASN A 430 -8.91 22.24 5.46
N ARG A 431 -9.49 22.12 4.26
CA ARG A 431 -10.92 22.17 3.99
C ARG A 431 -11.23 21.31 2.79
N PHE A 432 -12.48 20.90 2.61
CA PHE A 432 -12.88 20.25 1.36
C PHE A 432 -12.64 21.16 0.14
N GLY A 433 -12.38 20.51 -1.00
CA GLY A 433 -12.12 21.18 -2.26
C GLY A 433 -13.38 21.75 -2.93
N ALA A 434 -13.34 21.83 -4.26
CA ALA A 434 -14.45 22.36 -5.06
C ALA A 434 -14.52 21.67 -6.42
N SER A 435 -15.73 21.57 -6.97
CA SER A 435 -15.94 21.10 -8.34
C SER A 435 -15.66 22.24 -9.32
N GLY A 436 -14.83 21.98 -10.32
CA GLY A 436 -14.52 22.90 -11.41
C GLY A 436 -13.21 22.54 -12.12
N PRO A 437 -12.86 23.23 -13.22
CA PRO A 437 -11.59 23.02 -13.92
C PRO A 437 -10.40 23.20 -12.97
N TYR A 438 -9.49 22.23 -12.91
CA TYR A 438 -8.51 22.16 -11.82
C TYR A 438 -7.65 23.42 -11.64
N LYS A 439 -7.29 24.11 -12.74
CA LYS A 439 -6.53 25.37 -12.67
C LYS A 439 -7.31 26.48 -11.96
N GLU A 440 -8.62 26.56 -12.17
CA GLU A 440 -9.48 27.50 -11.45
C GLU A 440 -9.64 27.11 -9.98
N VAL A 441 -9.70 25.80 -9.68
CA VAL A 441 -9.76 25.31 -8.29
C VAL A 441 -8.44 25.60 -7.56
N TYR A 442 -7.28 25.38 -8.19
CA TYR A 442 -5.96 25.76 -7.66
C TYR A 442 -5.88 27.28 -7.41
N LYS A 443 -6.28 28.09 -8.40
CA LYS A 443 -6.32 29.56 -8.28
C LYS A 443 -7.22 30.03 -7.13
N LYS A 444 -8.41 29.44 -6.98
CA LYS A 444 -9.36 29.75 -5.91
C LYS A 444 -8.76 29.56 -4.51
N PHE A 445 -7.90 28.55 -4.35
CA PHE A 445 -7.23 28.27 -3.08
C PHE A 445 -5.81 28.85 -3.00
N GLU A 446 -5.45 29.74 -3.92
CA GLU A 446 -4.14 30.40 -4.01
C GLU A 446 -2.95 29.42 -4.16
N PHE A 447 -3.17 28.22 -4.68
CA PHE A 447 -2.10 27.32 -5.13
C PHE A 447 -1.62 27.77 -6.51
N THR A 448 -0.99 28.94 -6.54
CA THR A 448 -0.35 29.53 -7.72
C THR A 448 1.05 30.02 -7.34
N PRO A 449 1.95 30.28 -8.29
CA PRO A 449 3.25 30.87 -7.98
C PRO A 449 3.13 32.11 -7.10
N GLU A 450 2.18 33.01 -7.40
CA GLU A 450 1.92 34.23 -6.64
C GLU A 450 1.47 33.94 -5.20
N GLY A 451 0.54 33.00 -5.02
CA GLY A 451 0.00 32.66 -3.71
C GLY A 451 1.02 31.98 -2.80
N ILE A 452 1.90 31.15 -3.38
CA ILE A 452 3.04 30.55 -2.67
C ILE A 452 4.06 31.64 -2.33
N SER A 453 4.47 32.47 -3.29
CA SER A 453 5.42 33.56 -3.06
C SER A 453 4.95 34.52 -1.97
N LYS A 454 3.66 34.89 -1.96
CA LYS A 454 3.04 35.73 -0.92
C LYS A 454 3.25 35.14 0.49
N ARG A 455 3.03 33.83 0.65
CA ARG A 455 3.22 33.14 1.94
C ARG A 455 4.69 32.95 2.27
N ALA A 456 5.53 32.68 1.28
CA ALA A 456 6.97 32.59 1.45
C ALA A 456 7.57 33.89 2.00
N VAL A 457 7.16 35.05 1.47
CA VAL A 457 7.55 36.38 2.00
C VAL A 457 7.10 36.53 3.45
N ALA A 458 5.84 36.21 3.77
CA ALA A 458 5.33 36.28 5.14
C ALA A 458 6.13 35.39 6.11
N THR A 459 6.49 34.18 5.69
CA THR A 459 7.35 33.27 6.46
C THR A 459 8.74 33.86 6.70
N ILE A 460 9.37 34.43 5.67
CA ILE A 460 10.69 35.07 5.81
C ILE A 460 10.62 36.23 6.82
N ASP A 461 9.60 37.08 6.70
CA ASP A 461 9.41 38.22 7.59
C ASP A 461 9.15 37.78 9.04
N PHE A 462 8.37 36.70 9.24
CA PHE A 462 8.07 36.16 10.56
C PHE A 462 9.33 35.67 11.29
N TYR A 463 10.25 34.99 10.57
CA TYR A 463 11.51 34.49 11.15
C TYR A 463 12.65 35.52 11.14
N LYS A 464 12.41 36.75 10.67
CA LYS A 464 13.45 37.78 10.59
C LYS A 464 13.97 38.14 11.99
N GLY A 465 15.28 37.98 12.18
CA GLY A 465 15.95 38.27 13.45
C GLY A 465 15.91 37.13 14.48
N PHE A 466 15.27 36.00 14.16
CA PHE A 466 15.28 34.81 15.00
C PHE A 466 16.25 33.75 14.45
N PRO A 467 17.01 33.04 15.32
CA PRO A 467 17.79 31.90 14.88
C PRO A 467 16.87 30.77 14.42
N VAL A 468 17.02 30.34 13.17
CA VAL A 468 16.18 29.30 12.57
C VAL A 468 16.89 27.94 12.71
N ARG A 469 16.22 27.00 13.37
CA ARG A 469 16.72 25.63 13.54
C ARG A 469 15.88 24.69 12.71
N SER A 470 16.53 23.86 11.89
CA SER A 470 15.91 22.86 11.03
C SER A 470 14.88 22.02 11.80
N PRO A 471 13.68 21.79 11.23
CA PRO A 471 12.68 20.89 11.80
C PRO A 471 13.19 19.45 11.97
N ILE A 472 14.26 19.06 11.26
CA ILE A 472 14.93 17.76 11.38
C ILE A 472 15.63 17.61 12.74
N ASN A 473 16.03 18.71 13.35
CA ASN A 473 16.61 18.71 14.68
C ASN A 473 15.51 18.55 15.74
N ARG A 474 15.47 17.37 16.38
CA ARG A 474 14.60 17.05 17.50
C ARG A 474 15.39 16.87 18.78
N ALA A 475 14.74 17.09 19.93
CA ALA A 475 15.35 16.89 21.24
C ALA A 475 15.69 15.42 21.53
N PHE A 476 15.01 14.49 20.88
CA PHE A 476 15.25 13.05 20.92
C PHE A 476 14.90 12.42 19.58
N GLN A 477 15.49 11.27 19.28
CA GLN A 477 15.14 10.46 18.10
C GLN A 477 13.96 9.55 18.45
N GLN A 478 13.03 9.40 17.51
CA GLN A 478 11.97 8.40 17.63
C GLN A 478 12.54 7.01 17.30
N ILE A 479 12.03 5.99 17.98
CA ILE A 479 12.30 4.60 17.63
C ILE A 479 11.37 4.28 16.45
N ILE A 480 11.94 4.21 15.24
CA ILE A 480 11.23 3.91 13.98
C ILE A 480 11.30 2.42 13.69
#